data_AF-A0A8V0X114-F1
#
_entry.id   AF-A0A8V0X114-F1
#
_cell.length_a   1.000
_cell.length_b   1.000
_cell.length_c   1.000
_cell.angle_alpha   90.00
_cell.angle_beta   90.00
_cell.angle_gamma   90.00
#
_symmetry.space_group_name_H-M   'P 1'
#
loop_
_entity.id
_entity.type
_entity.pdbx_description
1 polymer ?
#
loop_
_entity_poly.entity_id
_entity_poly.type
_entity_poly.pdbx_seq_one_letter_code
_entity_poly.pdbx_strand_id
1 'polypeptide(L)'
;MVSLDEELAKVQRQLHVLQWRARDITERAFHEALRRTELPGFTGEAVQKIINQVLEKLEESPFQMTNYASKTSGAAIIRSKTSPSWIGSGRVFWQSLPLMAYMRPPEVILEPDNHPGNCWPFPGSQGHVFIKLPVAVFPTAVTINHGIPAAAYHADSISSAPKDFAVYGLQEEDDEKGTLLGEFIFTPGQAPGQTFQLKNEHSGFIKYVRLQVLSNWGHPDYTCVYQFRLHGDPSHDGDARGKLSA
;
A
#
# COMPACT_ATOMS: atom_id res chain seq x y z
N MET A 1 9.33 34.48 10.24
CA MET A 1 10.12 34.27 9.01
C MET A 1 10.40 32.79 8.94
N VAL A 2 9.87 32.10 7.92
CA VAL A 2 10.10 30.66 7.69
C VAL A 2 11.60 30.47 7.37
N SER A 3 12.22 29.45 7.96
CA SER A 3 13.67 29.19 7.80
C SER A 3 13.99 28.80 6.35
N LEU A 4 15.18 29.18 5.86
CA LEU A 4 15.66 28.80 4.53
C LEU A 4 15.72 27.26 4.35
N ASP A 5 15.98 26.53 5.44
CA ASP A 5 16.00 25.06 5.45
C ASP A 5 14.60 24.47 5.29
N GLU A 6 13.59 25.14 5.83
CA GLU A 6 12.20 24.70 5.75
C GLU A 6 11.63 24.90 4.33
N GLU A 7 12.03 25.99 3.67
CA GLU A 7 11.75 26.22 2.24
C GLU A 7 12.52 25.24 1.35
N LEU A 8 13.79 24.95 1.64
CA LEU A 8 14.57 23.95 0.90
C LEU A 8 13.95 22.55 1.01
N ALA A 9 13.56 22.14 2.22
CA ALA A 9 12.86 20.87 2.43
C ALA A 9 11.53 20.83 1.68
N LYS A 10 10.80 21.94 1.61
CA LYS A 10 9.55 22.05 0.85
C LYS A 10 9.77 21.89 -0.65
N VAL A 11 10.79 22.54 -1.21
CA VAL A 11 11.15 22.43 -2.64
C VAL A 11 11.63 21.01 -2.96
N GLN A 12 12.45 20.40 -2.10
CA GLN A 12 12.89 19.01 -2.26
C GLN A 12 11.71 18.03 -2.25
N ARG A 13 10.73 18.23 -1.36
CA ARG A 13 9.47 17.44 -1.33
C ARG A 13 8.69 17.58 -2.64
N GLN A 14 8.53 18.80 -3.14
CA GLN A 14 7.82 19.03 -4.41
C GLN A 14 8.54 18.37 -5.59
N LEU A 15 9.87 18.47 -5.63
CA LEU A 15 10.68 17.82 -6.66
C LEU A 15 10.53 16.29 -6.59
N HIS A 16 10.54 15.70 -5.40
CA HIS A 16 10.36 14.26 -5.18
C HIS A 16 8.99 13.77 -5.68
N VAL A 17 7.90 14.50 -5.37
CA VAL A 17 6.56 14.18 -5.86
C VAL A 17 6.46 14.28 -7.38
N LEU A 18 7.06 15.31 -7.99
CA LEU A 18 7.07 15.50 -9.44
C LEU A 18 7.85 14.40 -10.16
N GLN A 19 9.01 14.03 -9.64
CA GLN A 19 9.82 12.94 -10.19
C GLN A 19 9.12 11.59 -10.07
N TRP A 20 8.43 11.34 -8.95
CA TRP A 20 7.65 10.12 -8.78
C TRP A 20 6.47 10.04 -9.75
N ARG A 21 5.74 11.15 -9.95
CA ARG A 21 4.67 11.23 -10.97
C ARG A 21 5.21 10.95 -12.38
N ALA A 22 6.39 11.47 -12.72
CA ALA A 22 7.02 11.20 -14.00
C ALA A 22 7.38 9.71 -14.17
N ARG A 23 7.83 9.03 -13.10
CA ARG A 23 8.06 7.59 -13.10
C ARG A 23 6.78 6.80 -13.33
N ASP A 24 5.71 7.07 -12.58
CA ASP A 24 4.42 6.38 -12.73
C ASP A 24 3.85 6.54 -14.15
N ILE A 25 3.96 7.73 -14.74
CA ILE A 25 3.58 7.96 -16.15
C ILE A 25 4.44 7.12 -17.09
N THR A 26 5.76 7.07 -16.87
CA THR A 26 6.69 6.29 -17.70
C THR A 26 6.40 4.80 -17.62
N GLU A 27 6.14 4.29 -16.42
CA GLU A 27 5.81 2.89 -16.16
C GLU A 27 4.49 2.48 -16.82
N ARG A 28 3.45 3.33 -16.72
CA ARG A 28 2.17 3.14 -17.42
C ARG A 28 2.33 3.18 -18.93
N ALA A 29 3.06 4.16 -19.46
CA ALA A 29 3.31 4.28 -20.89
C ALA A 29 4.09 3.06 -21.43
N PHE A 30 5.04 2.54 -20.66
CA PHE A 30 5.79 1.34 -20.99
C PHE A 30 4.92 0.09 -21.00
N HIS A 31 4.09 -0.12 -19.97
CA HIS A 31 3.13 -1.23 -19.91
C HIS A 31 2.09 -1.19 -21.03
N GLU A 32 1.61 0.01 -21.38
CA GLU A 32 0.68 0.19 -22.49
C GLU A 32 1.34 -0.04 -23.85
N ALA A 33 2.58 0.41 -24.04
CA ALA A 33 3.37 0.10 -25.24
C ALA A 33 3.58 -1.42 -25.39
N LEU A 34 3.95 -2.10 -24.31
CA LEU A 34 4.12 -3.56 -24.26
C LEU A 34 2.86 -4.35 -24.61
N ARG A 35 1.68 -3.84 -24.22
CA ARG A 35 0.39 -4.45 -24.58
C ARG A 35 0.05 -4.31 -26.07
N ARG A 36 0.57 -3.28 -26.74
CA ARG A 36 0.17 -2.91 -28.11
C ARG A 36 1.09 -3.45 -29.20
N THR A 37 2.30 -3.91 -28.87
CA THR A 37 3.27 -4.37 -29.88
C THR A 37 3.60 -5.86 -29.79
N GLU A 38 3.18 -6.62 -30.82
CA GLU A 38 4.06 -7.66 -31.37
C GLU A 38 5.14 -6.93 -32.17
N LEU A 39 6.32 -6.71 -31.58
CA LEU A 39 7.41 -6.00 -32.26
C LEU A 39 7.95 -6.87 -33.41
N PRO A 40 7.74 -6.51 -34.69
CA PRO A 40 8.23 -7.31 -35.80
C PRO A 40 9.76 -7.23 -35.82
N GLY A 41 10.43 -8.38 -35.78
CA GLY A 41 11.89 -8.47 -35.88
C GLY A 41 12.65 -8.65 -34.56
N PHE A 42 11.96 -8.75 -33.42
CA PHE A 42 12.58 -9.12 -32.13
C PHE A 42 12.11 -10.50 -31.69
N THR A 43 13.05 -11.34 -31.23
CA THR A 43 12.72 -12.62 -30.59
C THR A 43 12.16 -12.36 -29.19
N GLY A 44 11.28 -13.24 -28.70
CA GLY A 44 10.68 -13.09 -27.36
C GLY A 44 11.71 -12.98 -26.23
N GLU A 45 12.87 -13.62 -26.40
CA GLU A 45 13.98 -13.55 -25.45
C GLU A 45 14.69 -12.19 -25.44
N ALA A 46 14.84 -11.54 -26.61
CA ALA A 46 15.42 -10.19 -26.69
C ALA A 46 14.49 -9.15 -26.06
N VAL A 47 13.18 -9.29 -26.27
CA VAL A 47 12.16 -8.46 -25.61
C VAL A 47 12.22 -8.65 -24.10
N GLN A 48 12.26 -9.91 -23.62
CA GLN A 48 12.34 -10.20 -22.19
C GLN A 48 13.62 -9.65 -21.55
N LYS A 49 14.76 -9.72 -22.24
CA LYS A 49 16.03 -9.18 -21.76
C LYS A 49 16.00 -7.65 -21.66
N ILE A 50 15.41 -6.96 -22.64
CA ILE A 50 15.24 -5.50 -22.60
C ILE A 50 14.28 -5.11 -21.46
N ILE A 51 13.17 -5.84 -21.29
CA ILE A 51 12.24 -5.63 -20.17
C ILE A 51 12.99 -5.78 -18.85
N ASN A 52 13.72 -6.86 -18.64
CA ASN A 52 14.44 -7.11 -17.41
C ASN A 52 15.52 -6.04 -17.14
N GLN A 53 16.24 -5.59 -18.16
CA GLN A 53 17.23 -4.50 -18.03
C GLN A 53 16.59 -3.14 -17.72
N VAL A 54 15.41 -2.87 -18.27
CA VAL A 54 14.65 -1.64 -17.96
C VAL A 54 14.07 -1.72 -16.56
N LEU A 55 13.51 -2.86 -16.16
CA LEU A 55 13.01 -3.10 -14.80
C LEU A 55 14.13 -3.00 -13.78
N GLU A 56 15.28 -3.63 -14.02
CA GLU A 56 16.47 -3.56 -13.15
C GLU A 56 16.97 -2.11 -13.03
N LYS A 57 17.01 -1.34 -14.13
CA LYS A 57 17.35 0.09 -14.08
C LYS A 57 16.29 0.97 -13.41
N LEU A 58 15.02 0.57 -13.42
CA LEU A 58 13.94 1.24 -12.66
C LEU A 58 13.99 0.87 -11.17
N GLU A 59 14.48 -0.31 -10.84
CA GLU A 59 14.74 -0.80 -9.48
C GLU A 59 16.00 -0.18 -8.88
N GLU A 60 17.06 0.03 -9.67
CA GLU A 60 18.30 0.73 -9.29
C GLU A 60 18.13 2.26 -9.11
N SER A 61 16.91 2.78 -9.25
CA SER A 61 16.65 4.21 -9.08
C SER A 61 16.92 4.64 -7.63
N PRO A 62 17.74 5.67 -7.38
CA PRO A 62 18.05 6.18 -6.03
C PRO A 62 16.84 6.83 -5.30
N PHE A 63 15.63 6.68 -5.83
CA PHE A 63 14.38 7.27 -5.36
C PHE A 63 13.35 6.20 -4.95
N GLN A 64 13.80 5.12 -4.31
CA GLN A 64 12.90 4.11 -3.74
C GLN A 64 12.18 4.72 -2.53
N MET A 65 10.87 4.95 -2.64
CA MET A 65 10.07 5.41 -1.51
C MET A 65 10.10 4.37 -0.39
N THR A 66 10.69 4.72 0.74
CA THR A 66 10.76 3.83 1.91
C THR A 66 9.35 3.43 2.37
N ASN A 67 9.14 2.14 2.63
CA ASN A 67 7.89 1.62 3.18
C ASN A 67 7.96 1.56 4.71
N TYR A 68 7.41 2.57 5.39
CA TYR A 68 7.34 2.61 6.85
C TYR A 68 6.27 1.70 7.45
N ALA A 69 5.38 1.14 6.62
CA ALA A 69 4.42 0.11 7.04
C ALA A 69 5.00 -1.31 6.87
N SER A 70 6.27 -1.48 6.52
CA SER A 70 6.88 -2.81 6.36
C SER A 70 7.07 -3.51 7.70
N LYS A 71 6.71 -4.79 7.77
CA LYS A 71 6.98 -5.67 8.92
C LYS A 71 8.47 -5.75 9.23
N THR A 72 9.31 -5.84 8.19
CA THR A 72 10.77 -5.92 8.34
C THR A 72 11.40 -4.61 8.82
N SER A 73 10.70 -3.48 8.62
CA SER A 73 11.11 -2.18 9.15
C SER A 73 10.63 -1.95 10.58
N GLY A 74 9.88 -2.89 11.18
CA GLY A 74 9.36 -2.80 12.54
C GLY A 74 7.93 -2.25 12.65
N ALA A 75 7.19 -2.15 11.55
CA ALA A 75 5.76 -1.87 11.61
C ALA A 75 4.99 -3.06 12.19
N ALA A 76 3.90 -2.79 12.89
CA ALA A 76 3.09 -3.84 13.53
C ALA A 76 1.59 -3.53 13.47
N ILE A 77 0.78 -4.58 13.38
CA ILE A 77 -0.69 -4.46 13.44
C ILE A 77 -1.14 -4.33 14.89
N ILE A 78 -2.05 -3.38 15.16
CA ILE A 78 -2.77 -3.28 16.43
C ILE A 78 -4.05 -4.12 16.31
N ARG A 79 -3.95 -5.39 16.73
CA ARG A 79 -5.02 -6.38 16.56
C ARG A 79 -6.32 -6.00 17.25
N SER A 80 -6.26 -5.40 18.44
CA SER A 80 -7.44 -4.98 19.21
C SER A 80 -8.30 -3.93 18.51
N LYS A 81 -7.70 -3.15 17.58
CA LYS A 81 -8.38 -2.11 16.80
C LYS A 81 -8.55 -2.47 15.33
N THR A 82 -8.20 -3.70 14.92
CA THR A 82 -8.26 -4.15 13.52
C THR A 82 -9.47 -5.07 13.32
N SER A 83 -10.10 -4.97 12.15
CA SER A 83 -11.22 -5.84 11.80
C SER A 83 -10.82 -7.33 11.85
N PRO A 84 -11.74 -8.24 12.20
CA PRO A 84 -11.41 -9.67 12.24
C PRO A 84 -11.09 -10.18 10.83
N SER A 85 -10.18 -11.16 10.73
CA SER A 85 -9.99 -11.90 9.49
C SER A 85 -11.25 -12.68 9.12
N TRP A 86 -11.57 -12.73 7.84
CA TRP A 86 -12.68 -13.54 7.33
C TRP A 86 -12.36 -15.03 7.49
N ILE A 87 -13.35 -15.75 7.98
CA ILE A 87 -13.28 -17.20 8.19
C ILE A 87 -14.22 -17.80 7.14
N GLY A 88 -13.65 -18.52 6.18
CA GLY A 88 -14.45 -19.23 5.19
C GLY A 88 -15.42 -20.20 5.85
N SER A 89 -16.59 -20.38 5.24
CA SER A 89 -17.66 -21.27 5.72
C SER A 89 -17.31 -22.77 5.60
N GLY A 90 -16.19 -23.11 4.95
CA GLY A 90 -15.73 -24.48 4.73
C GLY A 90 -15.12 -25.09 6.00
N ARG A 91 -15.87 -25.96 6.68
CA ARG A 91 -15.27 -26.90 7.64
C ARG A 91 -14.47 -27.94 6.87
N VAL A 92 -13.16 -27.80 6.85
CA VAL A 92 -12.28 -28.84 6.32
C VAL A 92 -12.16 -29.92 7.38
N PHE A 93 -12.37 -31.19 7.03
CA PHE A 93 -12.19 -32.30 7.95
C PHE A 93 -11.07 -33.21 7.44
N TRP A 94 -10.08 -33.48 8.28
CA TRP A 94 -9.12 -34.56 8.05
C TRP A 94 -9.47 -35.69 9.01
N GLN A 95 -9.80 -36.87 8.48
CA GLN A 95 -10.13 -38.05 9.28
C GLN A 95 -11.16 -37.77 10.40
N SER A 96 -12.22 -37.04 10.07
CA SER A 96 -13.31 -36.63 10.99
C SER A 96 -12.93 -35.59 12.06
N LEU A 97 -11.71 -35.07 12.07
CA LEU A 97 -11.29 -33.95 12.90
C LEU A 97 -11.48 -32.63 12.14
N PRO A 98 -12.10 -31.60 12.75
CA PRO A 98 -12.21 -30.29 12.11
C PRO A 98 -10.81 -29.68 11.99
N LEU A 99 -10.34 -29.56 10.75
CA LEU A 99 -9.16 -28.79 10.40
C LEU A 99 -9.54 -27.31 10.48
N MET A 100 -8.77 -26.52 11.23
CA MET A 100 -8.94 -25.06 11.21
C MET A 100 -8.69 -24.57 9.78
N ALA A 101 -9.68 -23.88 9.21
CA ALA A 101 -9.50 -23.16 7.97
C ALA A 101 -8.31 -22.21 8.15
N TYR A 102 -7.31 -22.32 7.27
CA TYR A 102 -6.12 -21.48 7.34
C TYR A 102 -6.52 -20.02 7.13
N MET A 103 -6.44 -19.21 8.20
CA MET A 103 -6.76 -17.78 8.16
C MET A 103 -5.49 -16.99 7.88
N ARG A 104 -5.51 -16.16 6.82
CA ARG A 104 -4.45 -15.16 6.63
C ARG A 104 -4.67 -14.02 7.64
N PRO A 105 -3.70 -13.76 8.53
CA PRO A 105 -3.86 -12.74 9.54
C PRO A 105 -3.54 -11.35 8.95
N PRO A 106 -3.94 -10.23 9.57
CA PRO A 106 -3.73 -8.89 9.02
C PRO A 106 -2.26 -8.53 8.81
N GLU A 107 -1.31 -9.20 9.47
CA GLU A 107 0.12 -8.92 9.31
C GLU A 107 0.64 -9.17 7.90
N VAL A 108 -0.03 -10.00 7.09
CA VAL A 108 0.40 -10.28 5.71
C VAL A 108 0.44 -9.02 4.85
N ILE A 109 -0.39 -8.01 5.15
CA ILE A 109 -0.42 -6.76 4.37
C ILE A 109 0.85 -5.92 4.53
N LEU A 110 1.66 -6.21 5.55
CA LEU A 110 2.92 -5.53 5.84
C LEU A 110 4.12 -6.24 5.19
N GLU A 111 3.89 -7.36 4.51
CA GLU A 111 4.90 -8.20 3.86
C GLU A 111 4.96 -7.90 2.34
N PRO A 112 6.10 -8.17 1.67
CA PRO A 112 6.25 -7.95 0.22
C PRO A 112 5.59 -9.04 -0.65
N ASP A 113 5.22 -10.17 -0.05
CA ASP A 113 4.68 -11.32 -0.77
C ASP A 113 3.23 -11.06 -1.23
N ASN A 114 3.06 -10.84 -2.54
CA ASN A 114 1.77 -10.61 -3.17
C ASN A 114 1.31 -11.80 -4.05
N HIS A 115 1.76 -13.03 -3.78
CA HIS A 115 1.30 -14.21 -4.53
C HIS A 115 -0.20 -14.46 -4.34
N PRO A 116 -0.90 -15.04 -5.32
CA PRO A 116 -2.33 -15.34 -5.23
C PRO A 116 -2.71 -16.06 -3.92
N GLY A 117 -3.68 -15.51 -3.18
CA GLY A 117 -4.13 -16.08 -1.89
C GLY A 117 -3.27 -15.70 -0.67
N ASN A 118 -2.18 -14.94 -0.84
CA ASN A 118 -1.44 -14.33 0.26
C ASN A 118 -1.92 -12.90 0.52
N CYS A 119 -3.19 -12.77 0.88
CA CYS A 119 -3.82 -11.49 1.22
C CYS A 119 -4.55 -11.62 2.54
N TRP A 120 -4.83 -10.51 3.21
CA TRP A 120 -5.68 -10.47 4.40
C TRP A 120 -7.15 -10.28 3.99
N PRO A 121 -8.00 -11.31 4.15
CA PRO A 121 -9.42 -11.17 3.91
C PRO A 121 -10.13 -10.67 5.18
N PHE A 122 -11.07 -9.75 5.04
CA PHE A 122 -12.01 -9.36 6.10
C PHE A 122 -13.48 -9.48 5.61
N PRO A 123 -14.45 -9.74 6.52
CA PRO A 123 -15.85 -9.95 6.12
C PRO A 123 -16.49 -8.74 5.45
N GLY A 124 -17.28 -9.00 4.40
CA GLY A 124 -18.02 -7.98 3.66
C GLY A 124 -17.14 -7.02 2.85
N SER A 125 -17.68 -5.84 2.57
CA SER A 125 -17.04 -4.81 1.73
C SER A 125 -16.38 -3.67 2.52
N GLN A 126 -16.48 -3.69 3.85
CA GLN A 126 -16.02 -2.62 4.74
C GLN A 126 -15.20 -3.22 5.88
N GLY A 127 -14.05 -2.62 6.14
CA GLY A 127 -13.11 -3.10 7.14
C GLY A 127 -11.98 -2.10 7.35
N HIS A 128 -11.23 -2.28 8.42
CA HIS A 128 -10.13 -1.38 8.75
C HIS A 128 -8.99 -2.10 9.46
N VAL A 129 -7.80 -1.54 9.31
CA VAL A 129 -6.57 -2.02 9.94
C VAL A 129 -5.79 -0.87 10.54
N PHE A 130 -5.33 -1.06 11.78
CA PHE A 130 -4.49 -0.11 12.49
C PHE A 130 -3.04 -0.61 12.50
N ILE A 131 -2.12 0.25 12.08
CA ILE A 131 -0.71 -0.07 11.91
C ILE A 131 0.10 0.92 12.73
N LYS A 132 0.94 0.41 13.62
CA LYS A 132 1.97 1.17 14.33
C LYS A 132 3.22 1.25 13.47
N LEU A 133 3.74 2.45 13.28
CA LEU A 133 4.95 2.72 12.51
C LEU A 133 6.19 2.62 13.40
N PRO A 134 7.35 2.19 12.85
CA PRO A 134 8.59 2.03 13.61
C PRO A 134 9.14 3.37 14.12
N VAL A 135 8.92 4.46 13.37
CA VAL A 135 9.26 5.85 13.72
C VAL A 135 8.06 6.74 13.43
N ALA A 136 8.04 7.97 13.96
CA ALA A 136 7.03 8.92 13.53
C ALA A 136 7.38 9.39 12.10
N VAL A 137 6.37 9.51 11.23
CA VAL A 137 6.57 9.80 9.80
C VAL A 137 5.64 10.93 9.40
N PHE A 138 6.14 11.90 8.64
CA PHE A 138 5.33 12.84 7.90
C PHE A 138 4.87 12.16 6.61
N PRO A 139 3.60 11.74 6.51
CA PRO A 139 3.18 10.85 5.43
C PRO A 139 3.07 11.64 4.12
N THR A 140 3.50 11.07 3.00
CA THR A 140 3.46 11.74 1.67
C THR A 140 2.66 10.94 0.65
N ALA A 141 2.72 9.61 0.73
CA ALA A 141 1.98 8.74 -0.16
C ALA A 141 1.66 7.41 0.52
N VAL A 142 0.66 6.72 -0.01
CA VAL A 142 0.36 5.33 0.32
C VAL A 142 0.35 4.48 -0.94
N THR A 143 0.68 3.20 -0.81
CA THR A 143 0.53 2.25 -1.92
C THR A 143 -0.34 1.08 -1.49
N ILE A 144 -1.34 0.74 -2.29
CA ILE A 144 -2.14 -0.49 -2.15
C ILE A 144 -1.83 -1.42 -3.31
N ASN A 145 -1.53 -2.68 -2.99
CA ASN A 145 -1.46 -3.75 -3.99
C ASN A 145 -2.65 -4.69 -3.85
N HIS A 146 -3.08 -5.22 -4.99
CA HIS A 146 -4.04 -6.33 -5.08
C HIS A 146 -3.52 -7.32 -6.12
N GLY A 147 -2.34 -7.86 -5.79
CA GLY A 147 -1.40 -8.49 -6.71
C GLY A 147 -2.03 -9.55 -7.60
N ILE A 148 -1.89 -9.35 -8.91
CA ILE A 148 -1.84 -10.32 -10.02
C ILE A 148 -1.74 -9.53 -11.34
N PRO A 149 -0.90 -9.90 -12.32
CA PRO A 149 -0.99 -9.36 -13.67
C PRO A 149 -2.32 -9.74 -14.33
N ALA A 150 -2.88 -8.85 -15.18
CA ALA A 150 -4.16 -9.04 -15.87
C ALA A 150 -4.44 -10.45 -16.43
N ALA A 151 -3.39 -11.18 -16.82
CA ALA A 151 -3.45 -12.52 -17.41
C ALA A 151 -3.75 -13.68 -16.43
N ALA A 152 -3.61 -13.50 -15.11
CA ALA A 152 -3.81 -14.58 -14.12
C ALA A 152 -5.07 -14.37 -13.23
N TYR A 153 -5.96 -13.44 -13.59
CA TYR A 153 -7.20 -13.21 -12.86
C TYR A 153 -8.28 -14.26 -13.18
N HIS A 154 -8.83 -14.89 -12.14
CA HIS A 154 -10.22 -15.37 -12.16
C HIS A 154 -11.15 -14.23 -11.74
N ALA A 155 -12.39 -14.20 -12.23
CA ALA A 155 -13.35 -13.10 -11.98
C ALA A 155 -13.52 -12.75 -10.49
N ASP A 156 -13.49 -13.76 -9.62
CA ASP A 156 -13.66 -13.61 -8.16
C ASP A 156 -12.49 -12.87 -7.49
N SER A 157 -11.28 -12.93 -8.07
CA SER A 157 -10.09 -12.26 -7.54
C SER A 157 -10.16 -10.74 -7.69
N ILE A 158 -10.78 -10.24 -8.77
CA ILE A 158 -10.96 -8.80 -9.00
C ILE A 158 -12.05 -8.23 -8.11
N SER A 159 -13.18 -8.94 -8.00
CA SER A 159 -14.35 -8.47 -7.24
C SER A 159 -14.07 -8.26 -5.74
N SER A 160 -13.10 -8.99 -5.18
CA SER A 160 -12.69 -8.91 -3.77
C SER A 160 -11.63 -7.84 -3.50
N ALA A 161 -11.18 -7.10 -4.51
CA ALA A 161 -10.26 -5.99 -4.33
C ALA A 161 -10.90 -4.84 -3.53
N PRO A 162 -10.14 -4.11 -2.70
CA PRO A 162 -10.63 -2.86 -2.13
C PRO A 162 -10.93 -1.88 -3.27
N LYS A 163 -12.00 -1.09 -3.14
CA LYS A 163 -12.38 -0.07 -4.13
C LYS A 163 -12.21 1.31 -3.52
N ASP A 164 -13.21 1.81 -2.81
CA ASP A 164 -13.16 3.10 -2.14
C ASP A 164 -12.48 2.90 -0.78
N PHE A 165 -11.47 3.71 -0.47
CA PHE A 165 -10.77 3.64 0.81
C PHE A 165 -10.28 5.00 1.28
N ALA A 166 -10.11 5.13 2.59
CA ALA A 166 -9.61 6.31 3.27
C ALA A 166 -8.41 5.96 4.14
N VAL A 167 -7.50 6.92 4.30
CA VAL A 167 -6.31 6.77 5.15
C VAL A 167 -6.33 7.85 6.22
N TYR A 168 -6.14 7.45 7.47
CA TYR A 168 -6.09 8.33 8.62
C TYR A 168 -4.75 8.21 9.33
N GLY A 169 -4.22 9.34 9.77
CA GLY A 169 -2.98 9.43 10.56
C GLY A 169 -3.28 9.79 12.01
N LEU A 170 -2.58 9.14 12.94
CA LEU A 170 -2.70 9.40 14.38
C LEU A 170 -1.32 9.60 15.00
N GLN A 171 -1.24 10.49 15.98
CA GLN A 171 -0.04 10.69 16.80
C GLN A 171 0.03 9.68 17.94
N GLU A 172 -1.10 9.46 18.61
CA GLU A 172 -1.24 8.56 19.75
C GLU A 172 -2.13 7.37 19.40
N GLU A 173 -1.95 6.26 20.12
CA GLU A 173 -2.70 5.03 19.87
C GLU A 173 -4.20 5.20 20.17
N ASP A 174 -4.53 5.99 21.18
CA ASP A 174 -5.90 6.17 21.70
C ASP A 174 -6.74 7.20 20.93
N ASP A 175 -6.15 7.91 19.97
CA ASP A 175 -6.89 8.83 19.10
C ASP A 175 -7.64 8.07 17.98
N GLU A 176 -8.72 7.38 18.33
CA GLU A 176 -9.45 6.54 17.37
C GLU A 176 -10.04 7.30 16.18
N LYS A 177 -10.22 8.62 16.28
CA LYS A 177 -10.70 9.44 15.15
C LYS A 177 -9.60 9.62 14.11
N GLY A 178 -8.42 10.05 14.55
CA GLY A 178 -7.31 10.42 13.69
C GLY A 178 -7.62 11.57 12.73
N THR A 179 -6.63 11.97 11.96
CA THR A 179 -6.76 13.00 10.91
C THR A 179 -6.86 12.35 9.54
N LEU A 180 -7.86 12.71 8.74
CA LEU A 180 -8.00 12.23 7.37
C LEU A 180 -6.83 12.75 6.52
N LEU A 181 -6.06 11.82 5.94
CA LEU A 181 -4.93 12.12 5.05
C LEU A 181 -5.34 12.10 3.56
N GLY A 182 -6.40 11.34 3.25
CA GLY A 182 -6.97 11.28 1.91
C GLY A 182 -7.98 10.16 1.73
N GLU A 183 -8.81 10.31 0.69
CA GLU A 183 -9.73 9.30 0.19
C GLU A 183 -9.42 9.01 -1.28
N PHE A 184 -9.47 7.73 -1.64
CA PHE A 184 -8.96 7.24 -2.91
C PHE A 184 -9.81 6.07 -3.44
N ILE A 185 -9.63 5.78 -4.73
CA ILE A 185 -10.28 4.67 -5.41
C ILE A 185 -9.18 3.79 -6.02
N PHE A 186 -9.11 2.53 -5.60
CA PHE A 186 -8.22 1.52 -6.20
C PHE A 186 -8.90 0.88 -7.41
N THR A 187 -8.23 0.88 -8.57
CA THR A 187 -8.77 0.32 -9.83
C THR A 187 -8.03 -0.96 -10.24
N PRO A 188 -8.58 -2.16 -10.01
CA PRO A 188 -7.88 -3.41 -10.32
C PRO A 188 -7.58 -3.55 -11.82
N GLY A 189 -6.51 -4.26 -12.15
CA GLY A 189 -6.12 -4.55 -13.53
C GLY A 189 -5.34 -3.44 -14.28
N GLN A 190 -5.21 -2.24 -13.72
CA GLN A 190 -4.33 -1.20 -14.28
C GLN A 190 -2.85 -1.48 -13.99
N ALA A 191 -2.53 -1.83 -12.74
CA ALA A 191 -1.20 -2.19 -12.28
C ALA A 191 -1.33 -3.11 -11.05
N PRO A 192 -0.31 -3.93 -10.72
CA PRO A 192 -0.32 -4.78 -9.52
C PRO A 192 -0.48 -4.00 -8.21
N GLY A 193 -0.02 -2.74 -8.20
CA GLY A 193 -0.19 -1.79 -7.10
C GLY A 193 -0.36 -0.36 -7.60
N GLN A 194 -1.05 0.46 -6.80
CA GLN A 194 -1.31 1.86 -7.08
C GLN A 194 -0.88 2.71 -5.91
N THR A 195 -0.14 3.78 -6.20
CA THR A 195 0.32 4.76 -5.21
C THR A 195 -0.57 5.99 -5.28
N PHE A 196 -0.96 6.50 -4.12
CA PHE A 196 -1.86 7.62 -3.95
C PHE A 196 -1.16 8.71 -3.15
N GLN A 197 -1.15 9.92 -3.69
CA GLN A 197 -0.50 11.08 -3.07
C GLN A 197 -1.42 11.68 -2.02
N LEU A 198 -0.89 11.90 -0.82
CA LEU A 198 -1.64 12.49 0.29
C LEU A 198 -1.63 14.03 0.17
N LYS A 199 -2.77 14.65 0.47
CA LYS A 199 -2.90 16.11 0.51
C LYS A 199 -2.50 16.56 1.92
N ASN A 200 -1.21 16.77 2.12
CA ASN A 200 -0.58 17.04 3.42
C ASN A 200 -0.90 18.43 4.01
N GLU A 201 -2.07 18.97 3.71
CA GLU A 201 -2.46 20.36 4.01
C GLU A 201 -2.66 20.59 5.52
N HIS A 202 -2.92 19.51 6.29
CA HIS A 202 -3.15 19.56 7.73
C HIS A 202 -2.50 18.40 8.53
N SER A 203 -1.59 17.63 7.91
CA SER A 203 -0.96 16.48 8.56
C SER A 203 0.31 16.87 9.32
N GLY A 204 0.46 16.42 10.57
CA GLY A 204 1.73 16.40 11.29
C GLY A 204 2.47 15.07 11.10
N PHE A 205 3.52 14.84 11.89
CA PHE A 205 4.10 13.51 12.05
C PHE A 205 3.07 12.56 12.67
N ILE A 206 2.99 11.35 12.13
CA ILE A 206 2.09 10.30 12.61
C ILE A 206 2.91 9.11 13.09
N LYS A 207 2.47 8.46 14.16
CA LYS A 207 3.06 7.22 14.66
C LYS A 207 2.20 6.01 14.35
N TYR A 208 0.93 6.24 14.05
CA TYR A 208 -0.05 5.22 13.71
C TYR A 208 -0.81 5.62 12.46
N VAL A 209 -1.20 4.63 11.68
CA VAL A 209 -2.02 4.82 10.48
C VAL A 209 -3.18 3.84 10.50
N ARG A 210 -4.37 4.33 10.15
CA ARG A 210 -5.56 3.50 9.89
C ARG A 210 -5.85 3.52 8.40
N LEU A 211 -5.80 2.34 7.78
CA LEU A 211 -6.41 2.10 6.47
C LEU A 211 -7.87 1.69 6.71
N GLN A 212 -8.80 2.45 6.12
CA GLN A 212 -10.23 2.20 6.17
C GLN A 212 -10.71 1.86 4.75
N VAL A 213 -11.12 0.62 4.52
CA VAL A 213 -11.80 0.22 3.28
C VAL A 213 -13.30 0.50 3.43
N LEU A 214 -13.86 1.19 2.44
CA LEU A 214 -15.25 1.66 2.40
C LEU A 214 -16.11 0.81 1.47
N SER A 215 -15.50 0.21 0.44
CA SER A 215 -16.19 -0.67 -0.50
C SER A 215 -15.21 -1.64 -1.18
N ASN A 216 -15.74 -2.64 -1.88
CA ASN A 216 -15.00 -3.54 -2.75
C ASN A 216 -15.59 -3.52 -4.18
N TRP A 217 -15.05 -4.36 -5.06
CA TRP A 217 -15.50 -4.48 -6.46
C TRP A 217 -16.63 -5.50 -6.67
N GLY A 218 -17.42 -5.80 -5.63
CA GLY A 218 -18.66 -6.58 -5.73
C GLY A 218 -18.60 -8.01 -5.20
N HIS A 219 -17.50 -8.43 -4.55
CA HIS A 219 -17.48 -9.72 -3.88
C HIS A 219 -18.44 -9.72 -2.68
N PRO A 220 -19.38 -10.70 -2.58
CA PRO A 220 -20.44 -10.67 -1.57
C PRO A 220 -19.95 -10.94 -0.14
N ASP A 221 -18.94 -11.81 0.02
CA ASP A 221 -18.61 -12.35 1.34
C ASP A 221 -17.44 -11.66 2.05
N TYR A 222 -16.46 -11.14 1.30
CA TYR A 222 -15.21 -10.60 1.85
C TYR A 222 -14.53 -9.61 0.91
N THR A 223 -13.55 -8.91 1.46
CA THR A 223 -12.59 -8.08 0.72
C THR A 223 -11.19 -8.50 1.13
N CYS A 224 -10.26 -8.58 0.18
CA CYS A 224 -8.88 -9.01 0.44
C CYS A 224 -7.89 -7.90 0.14
N VAL A 225 -7.00 -7.59 1.08
CA VAL A 225 -5.91 -6.63 0.89
C VAL A 225 -4.60 -7.39 0.84
N TYR A 226 -3.81 -7.25 -0.24
CA TYR A 226 -2.55 -7.96 -0.39
C TYR A 226 -1.39 -7.24 0.30
N GLN A 227 -1.23 -5.94 0.03
CA GLN A 227 -0.18 -5.15 0.66
C GLN A 227 -0.63 -3.70 0.83
N PHE A 228 -0.27 -3.12 1.97
CA PHE A 228 -0.34 -1.70 2.24
C PHE A 228 1.06 -1.15 2.52
N ARG A 229 1.40 -0.02 1.90
CA ARG A 229 2.67 0.69 2.13
C ARG A 229 2.39 2.13 2.51
N LEU A 230 3.18 2.65 3.44
CA LEU A 230 3.19 4.06 3.81
C LEU A 230 4.55 4.66 3.47
N HIS A 231 4.54 5.78 2.78
CA HIS A 231 5.72 6.54 2.37
C HIS A 231 5.68 7.92 2.99
N GLY A 232 6.85 8.48 3.28
CA GLY A 232 6.96 9.76 3.96
C GLY A 232 8.37 10.07 4.43
N ASP A 233 8.50 11.16 5.17
CA ASP A 233 9.76 11.59 5.76
C ASP A 233 9.77 11.24 7.26
N PRO A 234 10.79 10.56 7.79
CA PRO A 234 10.83 10.17 9.20
C PRO A 234 11.15 11.38 10.08
N SER A 235 10.66 11.39 11.32
CA SER A 235 11.06 12.39 12.31
C SER A 235 12.54 12.20 12.65
N HIS A 236 13.35 13.24 12.51
CA HIS A 236 14.69 13.25 13.10
C HIS A 236 14.57 13.51 14.61
N ASP A 237 15.40 12.85 15.43
CA ASP A 237 15.37 12.84 16.91
C ASP A 237 15.39 14.23 17.62
N GLY A 238 15.48 15.33 16.88
CA GLY A 238 15.36 16.70 17.37
C GLY A 238 13.93 17.27 17.37
N ASP A 239 13.00 16.74 16.57
CA ASP A 239 11.69 17.37 16.34
C ASP A 239 10.63 16.98 17.41
N ALA A 240 10.85 15.85 18.10
CA ALA A 240 9.98 15.38 19.19
C ALA A 240 10.18 16.15 20.51
N ARG A 241 11.30 16.88 20.69
CA ARG A 241 11.57 17.65 21.92
C ARG A 241 11.09 19.09 21.86
N GLY A 242 10.72 19.60 20.68
CA GLY A 242 10.34 21.01 20.47
C GLY A 242 8.92 21.39 20.87
N LYS A 243 8.04 20.42 21.20
CA LYS A 243 6.61 20.69 21.48
C LYS A 243 6.15 20.36 22.92
N LEU A 244 7.08 20.09 23.83
CA LEU A 244 6.79 19.84 25.26
C LEU A 244 7.16 21.02 26.18
N SER A 245 7.43 22.20 25.62
CA SER A 245 7.62 23.43 26.39
C SER A 245 7.00 24.63 25.69
N ALA A 246 5.70 24.83 25.90
CA ALA A 246 5.04 26.12 25.84
C ALA A 246 3.81 26.07 26.77
#